data_AF-A0A9P3NX65-F1
#
_entry.id   AF-A0A9P3NX65-F1
#
_cell.length_a   1.000
_cell.length_b   1.000
_cell.length_c   1.000
_cell.angle_alpha   90.00
_cell.angle_beta   90.00
_cell.angle_gamma   90.00
#
_symmetry.space_group_name_H-M   'P 1'
#
loop_
_entity.id
_entity.type
_entity.pdbx_description
1 polymer ?
#
loop_
_entity_poly.entity_id
_entity_poly.type
_entity_poly.pdbx_seq_one_letter_code
_entity_poly.pdbx_strand_id
1 'polypeptide(L)'
;MAAVAVHDSQQPRMTVGVTASATAAVTSIDFHQVQQQYQHHQHQHQQQQQKRPLEKLACRFEALISSESAEARSRPRGEAVSGTDDDAEDSFPAERAQEARAEWTSASERASPAPVSAGPRAWRVGGSCGNLASEFRSGESDDSGGGASSASGSGSGGEDSAPCDGESSASCGEVSRSLRVREFADACDGIGQLFSVLGPAFAFAGKEFFDKVADLHVAGREFGTLAEMMAEDQRRGVARVKGSHTRNLLRVVRGLDLNRRIFALLLQDSSQPLRVYAGQAYSEVFSAVHPWPVRSLVAAGLFTLPSTPAFLLLLGESDTAWQQRAQRFVAALSPVIQAVDHLFLSQGLGLDW
;
A
#
# COMPACT_ATOMS: atom_id res chain seq x y z
N MET A 1 67.67 47.78 56.35
CA MET A 1 69.13 47.97 56.30
C MET A 1 69.71 47.07 55.23
N ALA A 2 70.33 47.67 54.20
CA ALA A 2 71.30 47.06 53.25
C ALA A 2 70.80 45.85 52.41
N ALA A 3 71.23 45.60 51.18
CA ALA A 3 72.30 46.14 50.37
C ALA A 3 71.95 45.95 48.88
N VAL A 4 72.52 46.85 48.08
CA VAL A 4 72.65 46.80 46.63
C VAL A 4 73.54 45.63 46.23
N ALA A 5 73.16 44.90 45.17
CA ALA A 5 74.10 44.12 44.36
C ALA A 5 73.71 44.24 42.88
N VAL A 6 74.60 44.88 42.14
CA VAL A 6 74.65 44.98 40.68
C VAL A 6 75.12 43.63 40.13
N HIS A 7 74.43 43.07 39.15
CA HIS A 7 75.12 42.25 38.15
C HIS A 7 74.52 42.48 36.75
N ASP A 8 75.35 43.13 35.96
CA ASP A 8 75.33 43.25 34.51
C ASP A 8 75.52 41.87 33.87
N SER A 9 74.72 41.52 32.85
CA SER A 9 75.09 40.68 31.71
C SER A 9 73.91 40.35 30.78
N GLN A 10 74.05 40.83 29.55
CA GLN A 10 73.54 40.26 28.29
C GLN A 10 72.03 40.37 27.99
N GLN A 11 71.69 41.42 27.25
CA GLN A 11 70.51 41.49 26.40
C GLN A 11 70.67 40.55 25.18
N PRO A 12 69.70 39.67 24.88
CA PRO A 12 69.59 39.09 23.55
C PRO A 12 68.96 40.13 22.62
N ARG A 13 69.71 40.43 21.57
CA ARG A 13 69.33 41.25 20.41
C ARG A 13 68.21 40.53 19.65
N MET A 14 66.96 40.70 20.05
CA MET A 14 65.80 40.24 19.28
C MET A 14 65.59 41.21 18.12
N THR A 15 65.98 40.77 16.93
CA THR A 15 65.65 41.41 15.66
C THR A 15 64.14 41.54 15.53
N VAL A 16 63.65 42.78 15.44
CA VAL A 16 62.27 43.09 15.04
C VAL A 16 62.14 42.74 13.56
N GLY A 17 61.81 41.47 13.30
CA GLY A 17 61.28 41.03 12.02
C GLY A 17 59.81 41.39 11.98
N VAL A 18 59.49 42.48 11.29
CA VAL A 18 58.12 42.74 10.84
C VAL A 18 57.76 41.66 9.82
N THR A 19 57.16 40.56 10.27
CA THR A 19 56.46 39.63 9.39
C THR A 19 54.96 39.82 9.61
N ALA A 20 54.40 40.66 8.75
CA ALA A 20 52.96 40.76 8.53
C ALA A 20 52.45 39.43 7.96
N SER A 21 52.07 38.46 8.80
CA SER A 21 51.40 37.23 8.32
C SER A 21 50.77 36.43 9.46
N ALA A 22 49.83 36.99 10.23
CA ALA A 22 49.05 36.19 11.18
C ALA A 22 47.67 36.78 11.56
N THR A 23 47.04 37.57 10.70
CA THR A 23 45.69 38.14 10.95
C THR A 23 44.79 38.14 9.71
N ALA A 24 44.90 37.11 8.86
CA ALA A 24 43.99 36.91 7.73
C ALA A 24 43.81 35.43 7.40
N ALA A 25 43.42 34.62 8.38
CA ALA A 25 42.88 33.29 8.14
C ALA A 25 41.46 33.19 8.71
N VAL A 26 40.66 34.22 8.44
CA VAL A 26 39.22 34.20 8.66
C VAL A 26 38.58 34.23 7.27
N THR A 27 38.23 33.03 6.83
CA THR A 27 37.14 32.71 5.90
C THR A 27 37.09 33.50 4.59
N SER A 28 37.98 33.15 3.65
CA SER A 28 37.61 33.27 2.22
C SER A 28 36.58 32.18 1.93
N ILE A 29 35.31 32.45 2.22
CA ILE A 29 34.20 31.60 1.79
C ILE A 29 34.25 31.60 0.27
N ASP A 30 34.52 30.43 -0.32
CA ASP A 30 34.48 30.27 -1.77
C ASP A 30 33.05 30.51 -2.25
N PHE A 31 32.82 31.71 -2.77
CA PHE A 31 31.51 32.16 -3.26
C PHE A 31 30.98 31.21 -4.34
N HIS A 32 31.87 30.59 -5.11
CA HIS A 32 31.50 29.60 -6.11
C HIS A 32 30.99 28.31 -5.45
N GLN A 33 31.63 27.85 -4.36
CA GLN A 33 31.17 26.69 -3.61
C GLN A 33 29.81 26.93 -2.93
N VAL A 34 29.60 28.12 -2.36
CA VAL A 34 28.30 28.48 -1.78
C VAL A 34 27.22 28.59 -2.84
N GLN A 35 27.54 29.15 -4.01
CA GLN A 35 26.58 29.26 -5.11
C GLN A 35 26.23 27.88 -5.71
N GLN A 36 27.19 26.97 -5.82
CA GLN A 36 26.94 25.59 -6.22
C GLN A 36 26.08 24.84 -5.20
N GLN A 37 26.35 25.00 -3.89
CA GLN A 37 25.52 24.42 -2.83
C GLN A 37 24.09 24.98 -2.88
N TYR A 38 23.93 26.28 -3.10
CA TYR A 38 22.61 26.90 -3.24
C TYR A 38 21.84 26.36 -4.45
N GLN A 39 22.49 26.26 -5.62
CA GLN A 39 21.88 25.70 -6.82
C GLN A 39 21.52 24.21 -6.65
N HIS A 40 22.38 23.43 -6.01
CA HIS A 40 22.09 22.03 -5.70
C HIS A 40 20.88 21.91 -4.75
N HIS A 41 20.82 22.74 -3.71
CA HIS A 41 19.71 22.76 -2.77
C HIS A 41 18.40 23.19 -3.44
N GLN A 42 18.42 24.21 -4.31
CA GLN A 42 17.27 24.63 -5.11
C GLN A 42 16.79 23.51 -6.05
N HIS A 43 17.71 22.83 -6.73
CA HIS A 43 17.36 21.74 -7.64
C HIS A 43 16.78 20.53 -6.88
N GLN A 44 17.34 20.19 -5.71
CA GLN A 44 16.77 19.18 -4.81
C GLN A 44 15.38 19.57 -4.30
N HIS A 45 15.19 20.84 -3.91
CA HIS A 45 13.88 21.34 -3.49
C HIS A 45 12.86 21.29 -4.62
N GLN A 46 13.26 21.61 -5.85
CA GLN A 46 12.40 21.56 -7.03
C GLN A 46 12.06 20.11 -7.43
N GLN A 47 13.03 19.19 -7.34
CA GLN A 47 12.77 17.76 -7.51
C GLN A 47 11.88 17.19 -6.41
N GLN A 48 12.00 17.65 -5.17
CA GLN A 48 11.09 17.28 -4.07
C GLN A 48 9.69 17.84 -4.29
N GLN A 49 9.53 19.08 -4.76
CA GLN A 49 8.23 19.65 -5.09
C GLN A 49 7.53 18.92 -6.26
N GLN A 50 8.28 18.27 -7.15
CA GLN A 50 7.76 17.38 -8.20
C GLN A 50 7.35 15.98 -7.68
N LYS A 51 7.67 15.64 -6.44
CA LYS A 51 7.31 14.37 -5.78
C LYS A 51 6.12 14.57 -4.85
N ARG A 52 4.95 14.88 -5.42
CA ARG A 52 3.66 14.76 -4.71
C ARG A 52 3.02 13.42 -5.05
N PRO A 53 3.50 12.29 -4.50
CA PRO A 53 3.04 10.97 -4.93
C PRO A 53 1.57 10.74 -4.64
N LEU A 54 1.03 11.25 -3.52
CA LEU A 54 -0.38 11.03 -3.19
C LEU A 54 -1.29 11.74 -4.17
N GLU A 55 -0.92 12.95 -4.59
CA GLU A 55 -1.65 13.70 -5.62
C GLU A 55 -1.60 12.96 -6.97
N LYS A 56 -0.41 12.50 -7.40
CA LYS A 56 -0.25 11.74 -8.65
C LYS A 56 -1.05 10.44 -8.62
N LEU A 57 -1.05 9.74 -7.49
CA LEU A 57 -1.83 8.54 -7.28
C LEU A 57 -3.33 8.82 -7.35
N ALA A 58 -3.79 9.85 -6.64
CA ALA A 58 -5.19 10.27 -6.67
C ALA A 58 -5.65 10.55 -8.11
N CYS A 59 -4.90 11.34 -8.88
CA CYS A 59 -5.22 11.62 -10.28
C CYS A 59 -5.30 10.36 -11.15
N ARG A 60 -4.42 9.36 -10.92
CA ARG A 60 -4.46 8.09 -11.66
C ARG A 60 -5.74 7.30 -11.38
N PHE A 61 -6.12 7.16 -10.10
CA PHE A 61 -7.33 6.42 -9.73
C PHE A 61 -8.61 7.17 -10.11
N GLU A 62 -8.62 8.50 -10.02
CA GLU A 62 -9.73 9.33 -10.53
C GLU A 62 -9.92 9.17 -12.03
N ALA A 63 -8.81 9.09 -12.80
CA ALA A 63 -8.86 8.87 -14.23
C ALA A 63 -9.51 7.53 -14.58
N LEU A 64 -9.25 6.47 -13.81
CA LEU A 64 -9.88 5.15 -14.00
C LEU A 64 -11.40 5.20 -13.85
N ILE A 65 -11.93 6.01 -12.95
CA ILE A 65 -13.39 6.12 -12.75
C ILE A 65 -14.01 7.09 -13.78
N SER A 66 -13.24 8.09 -14.21
CA SER A 66 -13.71 9.14 -15.12
C SER A 66 -13.75 8.70 -16.57
N SER A 67 -12.78 7.89 -17.04
CA SER A 67 -12.78 7.32 -18.40
C SER A 67 -14.04 6.48 -18.64
N GLU A 68 -14.44 5.70 -17.65
CA GLU A 68 -15.62 4.85 -17.68
C GLU A 68 -16.93 5.64 -17.76
N SER A 69 -17.01 6.72 -16.98
CA SER A 69 -18.18 7.61 -16.98
C SER A 69 -18.37 8.33 -18.33
N ALA A 70 -17.30 8.50 -19.13
CA ALA A 70 -17.37 9.09 -20.46
C ALA A 70 -17.77 8.04 -21.52
N GLU A 71 -17.24 6.83 -21.42
CA GLU A 71 -17.50 5.75 -22.37
C GLU A 71 -18.94 5.20 -22.24
N ALA A 72 -19.44 5.04 -21.01
CA ALA A 72 -20.84 4.67 -20.72
C ALA A 72 -21.86 5.67 -21.30
N ARG A 73 -21.51 6.97 -21.36
CA ARG A 73 -22.35 8.03 -21.96
C ARG A 73 -22.31 8.05 -23.48
N SER A 74 -21.29 7.44 -24.09
CA SER A 74 -21.08 7.45 -25.54
C SER A 74 -21.66 6.23 -26.27
N ARG A 75 -22.07 5.17 -25.53
CA ARG A 75 -22.74 4.02 -26.15
C ARG A 75 -24.13 4.44 -26.69
N PRO A 76 -24.38 4.34 -28.00
CA PRO A 76 -25.72 4.57 -28.52
C PRO A 76 -26.67 3.54 -27.91
N ARG A 77 -27.81 4.00 -27.40
CA ARG A 77 -28.89 3.18 -26.85
C ARG A 77 -29.57 2.45 -28.01
N GLY A 78 -28.89 1.43 -28.54
CA GLY A 78 -29.27 0.69 -29.73
C GLY A 78 -30.22 -0.46 -29.41
N GLU A 79 -31.47 -0.23 -29.78
CA GLU A 79 -32.51 -1.14 -30.29
C GLU A 79 -32.37 -2.65 -30.03
N ALA A 80 -33.43 -3.19 -29.42
CA ALA A 80 -33.70 -4.61 -29.33
C ALA A 80 -33.74 -5.25 -30.73
N VAL A 81 -32.73 -6.05 -31.05
CA VAL A 81 -32.73 -6.95 -32.21
C VAL A 81 -33.01 -8.36 -31.70
N SER A 82 -34.20 -8.83 -32.02
CA SER A 82 -34.64 -10.22 -31.94
C SER A 82 -34.11 -11.03 -33.14
N GLY A 83 -33.60 -12.24 -32.90
CA GLY A 83 -33.31 -13.24 -33.94
C GLY A 83 -32.15 -14.15 -33.55
N THR A 84 -32.41 -15.33 -32.99
CA THR A 84 -32.45 -16.68 -33.64
C THR A 84 -31.08 -17.32 -33.85
N ASP A 85 -30.89 -18.41 -33.10
CA ASP A 85 -30.13 -19.66 -33.32
C ASP A 85 -29.20 -19.77 -34.54
N ASP A 86 -27.97 -20.27 -34.32
CA ASP A 86 -27.49 -21.54 -34.92
C ASP A 86 -26.09 -21.93 -34.43
N ASP A 87 -25.90 -23.24 -34.33
CA ASP A 87 -24.76 -24.00 -33.80
C ASP A 87 -23.42 -23.80 -34.53
N ALA A 88 -22.32 -23.76 -33.78
CA ALA A 88 -20.99 -24.19 -34.25
C ALA A 88 -20.09 -24.56 -33.06
N GLU A 89 -20.09 -25.85 -32.69
CA GLU A 89 -19.00 -26.45 -31.93
C GLU A 89 -17.73 -26.47 -32.78
N ASP A 90 -16.71 -25.70 -32.38
CA ASP A 90 -15.36 -25.81 -32.93
C ASP A 90 -14.41 -26.31 -31.82
N SER A 91 -14.15 -27.61 -31.86
CA SER A 91 -13.22 -28.30 -30.98
C SER A 91 -11.78 -27.92 -31.33
N PHE A 92 -11.15 -27.08 -30.50
CA PHE A 92 -9.70 -26.86 -30.52
C PHE A 92 -8.97 -27.76 -29.50
N PRO A 93 -7.75 -28.24 -29.81
CA PRO A 93 -7.25 -29.50 -29.26
C PRO A 93 -6.63 -29.34 -27.87
N ALA A 94 -7.12 -30.15 -26.93
CA ALA A 94 -6.67 -30.28 -25.54
C ALA A 94 -5.18 -30.66 -25.36
N GLU A 95 -4.48 -30.95 -26.45
CA GLU A 95 -3.08 -31.41 -26.47
C GLU A 95 -2.09 -30.28 -26.16
N ARG A 96 -2.38 -29.04 -26.61
CA ARG A 96 -1.52 -27.86 -26.33
C ARG A 96 -1.54 -27.42 -24.86
N ALA A 97 -2.62 -27.72 -24.14
CA ALA A 97 -2.76 -27.39 -22.73
C ALA A 97 -2.01 -28.37 -21.81
N GLN A 98 -1.73 -29.59 -22.29
CA GLN A 98 -0.94 -30.58 -21.55
C GLN A 98 0.56 -30.33 -21.68
N GLU A 99 1.03 -29.88 -22.85
CA GLU A 99 2.44 -29.52 -23.08
C GLU A 99 2.87 -28.31 -22.22
N ALA A 100 2.05 -27.27 -22.15
CA ALA A 100 2.30 -26.11 -21.28
C ALA A 100 2.32 -26.48 -19.77
N ARG A 101 1.61 -27.54 -19.37
CA ARG A 101 1.58 -28.04 -17.99
C ARG A 101 2.86 -28.79 -17.60
N ALA A 102 3.50 -29.48 -18.56
CA ALA A 102 4.71 -30.26 -18.35
C ALA A 102 6.00 -29.40 -18.35
N GLU A 103 6.03 -28.32 -19.14
CA GLU A 103 7.15 -27.36 -19.11
C GLU A 103 7.22 -26.59 -17.79
N TRP A 104 6.07 -26.25 -17.20
CA TRP A 104 6.01 -25.45 -15.98
C TRP A 104 6.38 -26.23 -14.71
N THR A 105 5.96 -27.50 -14.59
CA THR A 105 6.38 -28.38 -13.48
C THR A 105 7.89 -28.61 -13.49
N SER A 106 8.46 -28.83 -14.67
CA SER A 106 9.91 -29.05 -14.86
C SER A 106 10.75 -27.78 -14.58
N ALA A 107 10.18 -26.59 -14.71
CA ALA A 107 10.83 -25.34 -14.32
C ALA A 107 10.80 -25.12 -12.80
N SER A 108 9.74 -25.55 -12.12
CA SER A 108 9.58 -25.40 -10.66
C SER A 108 10.49 -26.31 -9.82
N GLU A 109 10.80 -27.52 -10.30
CA GLU A 109 11.68 -28.46 -9.59
C GLU A 109 13.16 -28.06 -9.64
N ARG A 110 13.57 -27.27 -10.64
CA ARG A 110 14.94 -26.75 -10.77
C ARG A 110 15.25 -25.58 -9.85
N ALA A 111 14.25 -25.03 -9.15
CA ALA A 111 14.38 -23.86 -8.29
C ALA A 111 14.40 -24.18 -6.78
N SER A 112 14.56 -25.45 -6.37
CA SER A 112 14.73 -25.82 -4.96
C SER A 112 16.17 -25.57 -4.48
N PRO A 113 16.41 -24.78 -3.42
CA PRO A 113 17.73 -24.67 -2.82
C PRO A 113 18.08 -25.93 -2.02
N ALA A 114 19.36 -26.33 -2.10
CA ALA A 114 19.92 -27.47 -1.38
C ALA A 114 19.75 -27.36 0.15
N PRO A 115 19.63 -28.48 0.88
CA PRO A 115 19.44 -28.46 2.32
C PRO A 115 20.71 -27.99 3.03
N VAL A 116 20.58 -26.96 3.87
CA VAL A 116 21.66 -26.46 4.72
C VAL A 116 21.87 -27.45 5.87
N SER A 117 23.09 -28.00 5.93
CA SER A 117 23.55 -28.96 6.92
C SER A 117 23.51 -28.42 8.35
N ALA A 118 23.04 -29.26 9.28
CA ALA A 118 23.05 -29.03 10.71
C ALA A 118 24.47 -28.95 11.31
N GLY A 119 24.66 -28.04 12.27
CA GLY A 119 25.82 -28.01 13.16
C GLY A 119 25.67 -26.94 14.27
N PRO A 120 26.19 -27.15 15.50
CA PRO A 120 25.45 -26.84 16.71
C PRO A 120 26.04 -25.68 17.54
N ARG A 121 25.20 -25.01 18.34
CA ARG A 121 25.44 -24.78 19.78
C ARG A 121 24.26 -24.07 20.46
N ALA A 122 23.88 -24.68 21.58
CA ALA A 122 22.86 -24.23 22.51
C ALA A 122 23.24 -22.90 23.18
N TRP A 123 22.27 -21.99 23.27
CA TRP A 123 22.17 -21.04 24.37
C TRP A 123 20.84 -21.28 25.07
N ARG A 124 20.93 -21.94 26.22
CA ARG A 124 19.84 -22.15 27.16
C ARG A 124 19.80 -20.90 28.03
N VAL A 125 18.81 -20.04 27.84
CA VAL A 125 18.45 -19.01 28.83
C VAL A 125 17.01 -19.29 29.23
N GLY A 126 16.85 -19.75 30.48
CA GLY A 126 15.56 -19.92 31.11
C GLY A 126 14.95 -18.54 31.41
N GLY A 127 13.70 -18.38 31.04
CA GLY A 127 12.91 -17.18 31.32
C GLY A 127 11.46 -17.46 30.95
N SER A 128 10.69 -17.92 31.93
CA SER A 128 9.23 -17.99 31.86
C SER A 128 8.69 -16.56 31.85
N CYS A 129 8.12 -16.09 30.74
CA CYS A 129 7.32 -14.87 30.69
C CYS A 129 6.19 -15.01 29.67
N GLY A 130 4.98 -15.28 30.19
CA GLY A 130 3.75 -14.50 29.97
C GLY A 130 3.25 -14.26 28.54
N ASN A 131 2.07 -14.81 28.26
CA ASN A 131 1.17 -14.44 27.18
C ASN A 131 1.00 -12.91 27.02
N LEU A 132 1.37 -12.37 25.86
CA LEU A 132 1.06 -10.99 25.42
C LEU A 132 -0.27 -10.91 24.63
N ALA A 133 -1.17 -11.87 24.83
CA ALA A 133 -2.45 -11.97 24.10
C ALA A 133 -3.67 -11.47 24.90
N SER A 134 -3.49 -10.85 26.07
CA SER A 134 -4.60 -10.48 26.97
C SER A 134 -4.87 -8.98 27.14
N GLU A 135 -4.15 -8.07 26.47
CA GLU A 135 -4.37 -6.62 26.66
C GLU A 135 -5.38 -5.98 25.68
N PHE A 136 -6.30 -6.76 25.10
CA PHE A 136 -7.36 -6.21 24.25
C PHE A 136 -8.74 -6.73 24.65
N ARG A 137 -9.13 -6.49 25.90
CA ARG A 137 -10.53 -6.46 26.37
C ARG A 137 -10.58 -5.98 27.82
N SER A 138 -11.08 -4.77 28.03
CA SER A 138 -11.80 -4.37 29.25
C SER A 138 -12.51 -3.05 28.98
N GLY A 139 -13.82 -3.06 29.16
CA GLY A 139 -14.74 -1.94 29.03
C GLY A 139 -16.15 -2.40 29.34
N GLU A 140 -16.28 -3.16 30.43
CA GLU A 140 -17.55 -3.57 31.04
C GLU A 140 -17.77 -2.64 32.24
N SER A 141 -18.91 -1.97 32.27
CA SER A 141 -19.43 -1.33 33.48
C SER A 141 -20.84 -1.87 33.70
N ASP A 142 -20.96 -2.69 34.73
CA ASP A 142 -22.21 -3.13 35.32
C ASP A 142 -22.95 -1.94 35.93
N ASP A 143 -24.27 -1.89 35.75
CA ASP A 143 -25.15 -1.48 36.83
C ASP A 143 -26.40 -2.36 36.86
N SER A 144 -26.74 -2.76 38.07
CA SER A 144 -27.73 -3.76 38.46
C SER A 144 -29.08 -3.11 38.72
N GLY A 145 -30.17 -3.80 38.39
CA GLY A 145 -31.50 -3.33 38.78
C GLY A 145 -32.60 -4.27 38.29
N GLY A 146 -33.11 -5.11 39.18
CA GLY A 146 -34.06 -6.16 38.85
C GLY A 146 -35.53 -5.72 38.74
N GLY A 147 -36.41 -6.69 38.47
CA GLY A 147 -37.79 -6.67 38.96
C GLY A 147 -38.89 -6.72 37.91
N ALA A 148 -39.32 -7.96 37.60
CA ALA A 148 -40.70 -8.46 37.56
C ALA A 148 -41.82 -7.83 36.67
N SER A 149 -42.57 -8.77 36.08
CA SER A 149 -44.03 -8.77 35.82
C SER A 149 -44.57 -8.23 34.49
N SER A 150 -45.03 -9.20 33.68
CA SER A 150 -46.30 -9.28 32.93
C SER A 150 -47.12 -8.00 32.67
N ALA A 151 -47.43 -7.75 31.39
CA ALA A 151 -48.81 -7.57 30.90
C ALA A 151 -48.88 -7.44 29.37
N SER A 152 -49.92 -8.06 28.82
CA SER A 152 -50.49 -7.94 27.48
C SER A 152 -50.84 -6.51 27.06
N GLY A 153 -50.76 -6.22 25.75
CA GLY A 153 -51.36 -5.02 25.15
C GLY A 153 -51.21 -4.98 23.63
N SER A 154 -52.30 -5.27 22.92
CA SER A 154 -52.50 -5.06 21.49
C SER A 154 -52.43 -3.58 21.11
N GLY A 155 -51.97 -3.26 19.89
CA GLY A 155 -52.11 -1.92 19.33
C GLY A 155 -51.52 -1.79 17.93
N SER A 156 -52.40 -1.80 16.93
CA SER A 156 -52.13 -1.50 15.52
C SER A 156 -51.66 -0.06 15.30
N GLY A 157 -50.83 0.15 14.28
CA GLY A 157 -50.52 1.47 13.71
C GLY A 157 -49.61 1.30 12.51
N GLY A 158 -50.19 1.35 11.31
CA GLY A 158 -49.45 1.38 10.06
C GLY A 158 -48.97 2.79 9.75
N GLU A 159 -47.75 2.91 9.25
CA GLU A 159 -47.26 4.08 8.54
C GLU A 159 -46.44 3.61 7.35
N ASP A 160 -46.89 4.07 6.19
CA ASP A 160 -46.32 3.86 4.87
C ASP A 160 -44.87 4.37 4.82
N SER A 161 -43.94 3.48 4.46
CA SER A 161 -42.60 3.86 4.02
C SER A 161 -42.41 3.37 2.60
N ALA A 162 -42.46 4.33 1.67
CA ALA A 162 -42.18 4.13 0.26
C ALA A 162 -40.80 3.50 0.04
N PRO A 163 -40.64 2.57 -0.92
CA PRO A 163 -39.32 2.08 -1.31
C PRO A 163 -38.57 3.17 -2.08
N CYS A 164 -37.40 3.56 -1.58
CA CYS A 164 -36.44 4.34 -2.36
C CYS A 164 -35.82 3.41 -3.41
N ASP A 165 -36.26 3.54 -4.66
CA ASP A 165 -35.76 2.77 -5.79
C ASP A 165 -34.26 3.03 -6.07
N GLY A 166 -33.42 2.01 -5.83
CA GLY A 166 -32.82 1.24 -6.92
C GLY A 166 -31.72 1.81 -7.84
N GLU A 167 -31.35 3.11 -7.82
CA GLU A 167 -30.45 3.64 -8.86
C GLU A 167 -28.93 3.55 -8.58
N SER A 168 -28.49 3.23 -7.37
CA SER A 168 -27.05 3.26 -7.04
C SER A 168 -26.27 1.96 -7.36
N SER A 169 -26.94 0.80 -7.47
CA SER A 169 -26.26 -0.48 -7.69
C SER A 169 -25.94 -0.76 -9.15
N ALA A 170 -26.79 -0.28 -10.08
CA ALA A 170 -26.57 -0.43 -11.52
C ALA A 170 -25.34 0.35 -11.99
N SER A 171 -25.16 1.59 -11.52
CA SER A 171 -24.00 2.42 -11.84
C SER A 171 -22.68 1.79 -11.36
N CYS A 172 -22.65 1.23 -10.15
CA CYS A 172 -21.46 0.56 -9.64
C CYS A 172 -21.15 -0.73 -10.40
N GLY A 173 -22.19 -1.49 -10.77
CA GLY A 173 -22.06 -2.72 -11.55
C GLY A 173 -21.60 -2.51 -13.00
N GLU A 174 -21.94 -1.39 -13.63
CA GLU A 174 -21.40 -1.03 -14.96
C GLU A 174 -19.93 -0.66 -14.89
N VAL A 175 -19.53 0.23 -13.96
CA VAL A 175 -18.12 0.60 -13.74
C VAL A 175 -17.25 -0.62 -13.44
N SER A 176 -17.77 -1.57 -12.65
CA SER A 176 -17.07 -2.81 -12.31
C SER A 176 -16.72 -3.68 -13.52
N ARG A 177 -17.59 -3.69 -14.55
CA ARG A 177 -17.42 -4.59 -15.72
C ARG A 177 -16.55 -3.99 -16.81
N SER A 178 -16.35 -2.69 -16.80
CA SER A 178 -15.69 -1.98 -17.88
C SER A 178 -14.24 -1.59 -17.58
N LEU A 179 -13.82 -1.63 -16.30
CA LEU A 179 -12.43 -1.38 -15.89
C LEU A 179 -11.42 -2.15 -16.75
N ARG A 180 -10.62 -1.40 -17.51
CA ARG A 180 -9.59 -1.96 -18.39
C ARG A 180 -8.39 -2.47 -17.60
N VAL A 181 -7.92 -3.67 -17.96
CA VAL A 181 -6.83 -4.35 -17.23
C VAL A 181 -5.54 -3.52 -17.24
N ARG A 182 -5.15 -3.00 -18.42
CA ARG A 182 -3.94 -2.19 -18.58
C ARG A 182 -3.98 -0.92 -17.75
N GLU A 183 -5.08 -0.17 -17.81
CA GLU A 183 -5.17 1.09 -17.07
C GLU A 183 -5.16 0.84 -15.56
N PHE A 184 -5.85 -0.21 -15.11
CA PHE A 184 -5.80 -0.62 -13.72
C PHE A 184 -4.37 -0.97 -13.27
N ALA A 185 -3.63 -1.75 -14.07
CA ALA A 185 -2.24 -2.11 -13.78
C ALA A 185 -1.32 -0.86 -13.77
N ASP A 186 -1.45 0.03 -14.76
CA ASP A 186 -0.72 1.30 -14.85
C ASP A 186 -0.97 2.21 -13.62
N ALA A 187 -2.20 2.25 -13.12
CA ALA A 187 -2.53 2.97 -11.90
C ALA A 187 -1.85 2.34 -10.67
N CYS A 188 -1.86 1.01 -10.59
CA CYS A 188 -1.25 0.26 -9.49
C CYS A 188 0.27 0.42 -9.39
N ASP A 189 0.97 0.66 -10.50
CA ASP A 189 2.44 0.87 -10.49
C ASP A 189 2.88 2.00 -9.56
N GLY A 190 2.04 3.04 -9.39
CA GLY A 190 2.36 4.18 -8.53
C GLY A 190 2.40 3.83 -7.04
N ILE A 191 1.72 2.76 -6.62
CA ILE A 191 1.60 2.37 -5.20
C ILE A 191 2.91 1.83 -4.65
N GLY A 192 3.79 1.40 -5.55
CA GLY A 192 5.12 0.91 -5.22
C GLY A 192 5.93 1.79 -4.28
N GLN A 193 5.83 3.12 -4.43
CA GLN A 193 6.52 4.05 -3.56
C GLN A 193 6.04 3.93 -2.11
N LEU A 194 4.74 3.67 -1.89
CA LEU A 194 4.16 3.51 -0.55
C LEU A 194 4.71 2.27 0.15
N PHE A 195 4.87 1.15 -0.56
CA PHE A 195 5.48 -0.06 0.02
C PHE A 195 6.98 0.12 0.31
N SER A 196 7.70 0.87 -0.53
CA SER A 196 9.15 1.07 -0.37
C SER A 196 9.52 1.84 0.90
N VAL A 197 8.65 2.74 1.37
CA VAL A 197 8.90 3.58 2.55
C VAL A 197 8.53 2.92 3.87
N LEU A 198 7.84 1.77 3.84
CA LEU A 198 7.55 0.97 5.04
C LEU A 198 8.79 0.22 5.57
N GLY A 199 9.93 0.34 4.88
CA GLY A 199 11.19 -0.18 5.36
C GLY A 199 11.43 -1.67 5.05
N PRO A 200 12.59 -2.21 5.48
CA PRO A 200 13.10 -3.48 4.97
C PRO A 200 12.20 -4.69 5.26
N ALA A 201 11.49 -4.71 6.40
CA ALA A 201 10.59 -5.81 6.73
C ALA A 201 9.39 -5.92 5.77
N PHE A 202 9.02 -4.81 5.12
CA PHE A 202 7.92 -4.75 4.14
C PHE A 202 8.41 -4.78 2.68
N ALA A 203 9.73 -4.88 2.44
CA ALA A 203 10.27 -5.04 1.09
C ALA A 203 9.73 -6.30 0.41
N PHE A 204 9.51 -7.38 1.18
CA PHE A 204 8.85 -8.59 0.68
C PHE A 204 7.42 -8.31 0.22
N ALA A 205 6.64 -7.56 1.01
CA ALA A 205 5.26 -7.19 0.66
C ALA A 205 5.22 -6.33 -0.62
N GLY A 206 6.17 -5.39 -0.75
CA GLY A 206 6.32 -4.60 -1.98
C GLY A 206 6.62 -5.48 -3.19
N LYS A 207 7.60 -6.37 -3.10
CA LYS A 207 7.93 -7.31 -4.19
C LYS A 207 6.73 -8.17 -4.57
N GLU A 208 6.07 -8.77 -3.58
CA GLU A 208 4.88 -9.60 -3.81
C GLU A 208 3.74 -8.82 -4.47
N PHE A 209 3.57 -7.54 -4.14
CA PHE A 209 2.59 -6.68 -4.81
C PHE A 209 2.99 -6.44 -6.28
N PHE A 210 4.23 -6.03 -6.53
CA PHE A 210 4.71 -5.71 -7.87
C PHE A 210 4.74 -6.91 -8.81
N ASP A 211 5.15 -8.09 -8.35
CA ASP A 211 5.14 -9.30 -9.17
C ASP A 211 3.72 -9.59 -9.69
N LYS A 212 2.68 -9.26 -8.91
CA LYS A 212 1.28 -9.45 -9.27
C LYS A 212 0.76 -8.34 -10.18
N VAL A 213 1.19 -7.09 -9.98
CA VAL A 213 0.90 -6.01 -10.93
C VAL A 213 1.53 -6.29 -12.29
N ALA A 214 2.76 -6.82 -12.32
CA ALA A 214 3.43 -7.24 -13.55
C ALA A 214 2.66 -8.35 -14.27
N ASP A 215 2.07 -9.30 -13.53
CA ASP A 215 1.17 -10.30 -14.10
C ASP A 215 -0.09 -9.66 -14.71
N LEU A 216 -0.68 -8.64 -14.07
CA LEU A 216 -1.82 -7.90 -14.66
C LEU A 216 -1.44 -7.14 -15.93
N HIS A 217 -0.22 -6.59 -16.01
CA HIS A 217 0.30 -6.01 -17.26
C HIS A 217 0.43 -7.04 -18.38
N VAL A 218 0.79 -8.29 -18.04
CA VAL A 218 0.82 -9.41 -18.98
C VAL A 218 -0.60 -9.74 -19.45
N ALA A 219 -1.52 -9.91 -18.51
CA ALA A 219 -2.92 -10.20 -18.79
C ALA A 219 -3.59 -9.10 -19.62
N GLY A 220 -3.25 -7.83 -19.40
CA GLY A 220 -3.81 -6.69 -20.13
C GLY A 220 -3.39 -6.61 -21.61
N ARG A 221 -2.53 -7.51 -22.10
CA ARG A 221 -2.29 -7.71 -23.54
C ARG A 221 -3.31 -8.65 -24.18
N GLU A 222 -3.93 -9.50 -23.39
CA GLU A 222 -4.84 -10.56 -23.84
C GLU A 222 -6.30 -10.21 -23.55
N PHE A 223 -6.57 -9.53 -22.43
CA PHE A 223 -7.92 -9.19 -21.98
C PHE A 223 -8.15 -7.68 -22.01
N GLY A 224 -9.32 -7.26 -22.50
CA GLY A 224 -9.71 -5.85 -22.53
C GLY A 224 -10.07 -5.36 -21.13
N THR A 225 -10.94 -6.11 -20.45
CA THR A 225 -11.49 -5.73 -19.13
C THR A 225 -11.13 -6.72 -18.02
N LEU A 226 -11.15 -6.26 -16.77
CA LEU A 226 -10.99 -7.13 -15.60
C LEU A 226 -12.07 -8.23 -15.56
N ALA A 227 -13.28 -7.91 -16.01
CA ALA A 227 -14.41 -8.85 -16.05
C ALA A 227 -14.15 -10.01 -17.02
N GLU A 228 -13.65 -9.71 -18.22
CA GLU A 228 -13.26 -10.72 -19.23
C GLU A 228 -12.15 -11.63 -18.71
N MET A 229 -11.10 -11.03 -18.15
CA MET A 229 -9.97 -11.76 -17.56
C MET A 229 -10.43 -12.74 -16.47
N MET A 230 -11.31 -12.29 -15.58
CA MET A 230 -11.84 -13.13 -14.50
C MET A 230 -12.77 -14.22 -15.03
N ALA A 231 -13.62 -13.90 -16.01
CA ALA A 231 -14.51 -14.86 -16.64
C ALA A 231 -13.72 -16.00 -17.33
N GLU A 232 -12.60 -15.69 -17.96
CA GLU A 232 -11.74 -16.72 -18.59
C GLU A 232 -11.09 -17.64 -17.56
N ASP A 233 -10.56 -17.09 -16.47
CA ASP A 233 -10.02 -17.87 -15.37
C ASP A 233 -11.08 -18.76 -14.69
N GLN A 234 -12.32 -18.29 -14.60
CA GLN A 234 -13.45 -19.07 -14.12
C GLN A 234 -13.84 -20.19 -15.08
N ARG A 235 -13.96 -19.89 -16.37
CA ARG A 235 -14.25 -20.86 -17.42
C ARG A 235 -13.24 -22.00 -17.43
N ARG A 236 -11.97 -21.68 -17.16
CA ARG A 236 -10.87 -22.66 -17.03
C ARG A 236 -10.81 -23.35 -15.67
N GLY A 237 -11.60 -22.93 -14.68
CA GLY A 237 -11.60 -23.48 -13.32
C GLY A 237 -10.33 -23.15 -12.52
N VAL A 238 -9.60 -22.08 -12.89
CA VAL A 238 -8.31 -21.71 -12.29
C VAL A 238 -8.35 -20.42 -11.46
N ALA A 239 -9.50 -19.76 -11.34
CA ALA A 239 -9.64 -18.47 -10.65
C ALA A 239 -8.96 -18.39 -9.27
N ARG A 240 -8.97 -19.48 -8.48
CA ARG A 240 -8.35 -19.53 -7.14
C ARG A 240 -6.94 -20.12 -7.10
N VAL A 241 -6.44 -20.62 -8.23
CA VAL A 241 -5.14 -21.28 -8.33
C VAL A 241 -4.01 -20.27 -8.14
N LYS A 242 -2.92 -20.66 -7.47
CA LYS A 242 -1.75 -19.79 -7.30
C LYS A 242 -1.19 -19.41 -8.68
N GLY A 243 -1.06 -18.11 -8.92
CA GLY A 243 -0.56 -17.57 -10.19
C GLY A 243 -1.63 -17.28 -11.24
N SER A 244 -2.91 -17.55 -10.98
CA SER A 244 -3.98 -17.07 -11.86
C SER A 244 -4.11 -15.55 -11.79
N HIS A 245 -4.56 -14.95 -12.89
CA HIS A 245 -4.74 -13.50 -12.97
C HIS A 245 -5.80 -13.01 -11.98
N THR A 246 -6.88 -13.76 -11.81
CA THR A 246 -7.95 -13.47 -10.86
C THR A 246 -7.46 -13.45 -9.42
N ARG A 247 -6.63 -14.44 -9.03
CA ARG A 247 -6.05 -14.46 -7.68
C ARG A 247 -5.04 -13.33 -7.50
N ASN A 248 -4.25 -13.03 -8.52
CA ASN A 248 -3.28 -11.94 -8.46
C ASN A 248 -4.00 -10.58 -8.33
N LEU A 249 -5.09 -10.37 -9.07
CA LEU A 249 -5.97 -9.20 -8.95
C LEU A 249 -6.48 -9.03 -7.52
N LEU A 250 -7.04 -10.08 -6.92
CA LEU A 250 -7.54 -10.03 -5.53
C LEU A 250 -6.44 -9.59 -4.55
N ARG A 251 -5.22 -10.08 -4.74
CA ARG A 251 -4.07 -9.75 -3.90
C ARG A 251 -3.58 -8.32 -4.12
N VAL A 252 -3.63 -7.82 -5.36
CA VAL A 252 -3.33 -6.42 -5.68
C VAL A 252 -4.36 -5.50 -5.00
N VAL A 253 -5.66 -5.77 -5.14
CA VAL A 253 -6.73 -4.96 -4.53
C VAL A 253 -6.62 -4.90 -3.02
N ARG A 254 -6.32 -6.02 -2.34
CA ARG A 254 -6.05 -5.98 -0.89
C ARG A 254 -4.81 -5.14 -0.54
N GLY A 255 -3.77 -5.16 -1.37
CA GLY A 255 -2.61 -4.28 -1.21
C GLY A 255 -2.97 -2.80 -1.35
N LEU A 256 -3.88 -2.46 -2.27
CA LEU A 256 -4.44 -1.11 -2.40
C LEU A 256 -5.22 -0.71 -1.14
N ASP A 257 -6.10 -1.61 -0.66
CA ASP A 257 -6.95 -1.33 0.49
C ASP A 257 -6.16 -1.16 1.79
N LEU A 258 -5.06 -1.91 1.97
CA LEU A 258 -4.13 -1.70 3.08
C LEU A 258 -3.59 -0.28 3.09
N ASN A 259 -3.10 0.22 1.95
CA ASN A 259 -2.56 1.58 1.85
C ASN A 259 -3.65 2.63 2.06
N ARG A 260 -4.82 2.45 1.44
CA ARG A 260 -5.99 3.31 1.67
C ARG A 260 -6.32 3.39 3.16
N ARG A 261 -6.35 2.25 3.86
CA ARG A 261 -6.73 2.19 5.26
C ARG A 261 -5.67 2.81 6.19
N ILE A 262 -4.38 2.63 5.90
CA ILE A 262 -3.30 3.32 6.64
C ILE A 262 -3.51 4.84 6.59
N PHE A 263 -3.73 5.42 5.40
CA PHE A 263 -3.97 6.85 5.27
C PHE A 263 -5.30 7.29 5.88
N ALA A 264 -6.38 6.52 5.73
CA ALA A 264 -7.66 6.82 6.35
C ALA A 264 -7.55 6.91 7.88
N LEU A 265 -6.81 5.99 8.51
CA LEU A 265 -6.57 6.01 9.95
C LEU A 265 -5.70 7.20 10.38
N LEU A 266 -4.61 7.47 9.64
CA LEU A 266 -3.75 8.64 9.88
C LEU A 266 -4.50 9.99 9.78
N LEU A 267 -5.53 10.05 8.93
CA LEU A 267 -6.38 11.24 8.77
C LEU A 267 -7.42 11.39 9.88
N GLN A 268 -7.87 10.28 10.48
CA GLN A 268 -8.81 10.28 11.60
C GLN A 268 -8.13 10.67 12.91
N ASP A 269 -6.94 10.14 13.14
CA ASP A 269 -6.12 10.43 14.31
C ASP A 269 -4.65 10.31 13.91
N SER A 270 -3.82 11.25 14.35
CA SER A 270 -2.36 11.23 14.12
C SER A 270 -1.56 11.17 15.43
N SER A 271 -2.21 10.87 16.56
CA SER A 271 -1.59 10.81 17.89
C SER A 271 -0.76 9.55 18.12
N GLN A 272 -1.09 8.46 17.44
CA GLN A 272 -0.44 7.16 17.60
C GLN A 272 0.74 7.00 16.62
N PRO A 273 1.71 6.13 16.94
CA PRO A 273 2.78 5.82 16.01
C PRO A 273 2.26 5.00 14.81
N LEU A 274 2.89 5.18 13.64
CA LEU A 274 2.53 4.49 12.38
C LEU A 274 2.26 2.99 12.52
N ARG A 275 3.02 2.29 13.37
CA ARG A 275 2.85 0.85 13.61
C ARG A 275 1.45 0.46 14.12
N VAL A 276 0.78 1.34 14.85
CA VAL A 276 -0.59 1.11 15.35
C VAL A 276 -1.57 1.15 14.17
N TYR A 277 -1.51 2.19 13.35
CA TYR A 277 -2.36 2.33 12.16
C TYR A 277 -2.10 1.22 11.13
N ALA A 278 -0.82 0.89 10.88
CA ALA A 278 -0.45 -0.19 9.96
C ALA A 278 -0.89 -1.57 10.49
N GLY A 279 -0.78 -1.82 11.80
CA GLY A 279 -1.24 -3.06 12.42
C GLY A 279 -2.77 -3.19 12.38
N GLN A 280 -3.50 -2.10 12.60
CA GLN A 280 -4.96 -2.08 12.48
C GLN A 280 -5.40 -2.31 11.03
N ALA A 281 -4.83 -1.56 10.08
CA ALA A 281 -5.13 -1.72 8.66
C ALA A 281 -4.83 -3.15 8.17
N TYR A 282 -3.70 -3.72 8.59
CA TYR A 282 -3.37 -5.12 8.28
C TYR A 282 -4.39 -6.09 8.87
N SER A 283 -4.82 -5.86 10.11
CA SER A 283 -5.79 -6.74 10.78
C SER A 283 -7.13 -6.74 10.04
N GLU A 284 -7.60 -5.58 9.60
CA GLU A 284 -8.87 -5.46 8.87
C GLU A 284 -8.79 -6.07 7.46
N VAL A 285 -7.69 -5.86 6.74
CA VAL A 285 -7.57 -6.27 5.33
C VAL A 285 -7.09 -7.70 5.16
N PHE A 286 -6.17 -8.17 6.02
CA PHE A 286 -5.42 -9.41 5.80
C PHE A 286 -5.57 -10.48 6.89
N SER A 287 -6.11 -10.19 8.07
CA SER A 287 -6.06 -11.16 9.18
C SER A 287 -6.84 -12.44 8.92
N ALA A 288 -7.93 -12.37 8.15
CA ALA A 288 -8.75 -13.52 7.78
C ALA A 288 -8.05 -14.45 6.77
N VAL A 289 -7.12 -13.92 5.98
CA VAL A 289 -6.54 -14.62 4.81
C VAL A 289 -5.10 -15.07 5.03
N HIS A 290 -4.39 -14.49 6.01
CA HIS A 290 -3.01 -14.86 6.30
C HIS A 290 -2.90 -15.88 7.43
N PRO A 291 -2.18 -17.00 7.20
CA PRO A 291 -1.99 -18.00 8.23
C PRO A 291 -1.15 -17.42 9.39
N TRP A 292 -1.23 -18.07 10.56
CA TRP A 292 -0.54 -17.61 11.77
C TRP A 292 0.95 -17.24 11.56
N PRO A 293 1.78 -18.03 10.84
CA PRO A 293 3.18 -17.67 10.63
C PRO A 293 3.37 -16.32 9.90
N VAL A 294 2.51 -16.02 8.92
CA VAL A 294 2.56 -14.75 8.18
C VAL A 294 2.11 -13.60 9.07
N ARG A 295 1.05 -13.79 9.86
CA ARG A 295 0.58 -12.79 10.83
C ARG A 295 1.66 -12.46 11.87
N SER A 296 2.37 -13.48 12.39
CA SER A 296 3.47 -13.30 13.33
C SER A 296 4.65 -12.54 12.71
N LEU A 297 5.01 -12.86 11.46
CA LEU A 297 6.07 -12.14 10.75
C LEU A 297 5.71 -10.66 10.53
N VAL A 298 4.47 -10.39 10.14
CA VAL A 298 4.00 -9.01 9.96
C VAL A 298 4.01 -8.26 11.28
N ALA A 299 3.52 -8.87 12.37
CA ALA A 299 3.53 -8.25 13.70
C ALA A 299 4.94 -7.87 14.15
N ALA A 300 5.94 -8.74 13.90
CA ALA A 300 7.34 -8.42 14.14
C ALA A 300 7.83 -7.29 13.23
N GLY A 301 7.46 -7.32 11.94
CA GLY A 301 7.81 -6.30 10.95
C GLY A 301 7.30 -4.89 11.30
N LEU A 302 6.14 -4.76 11.94
CA LEU A 302 5.58 -3.47 12.36
C LEU A 302 6.51 -2.67 13.28
N PHE A 303 7.38 -3.33 14.05
CA PHE A 303 8.36 -2.66 14.91
C PHE A 303 9.54 -2.05 14.14
N THR A 304 9.70 -2.39 12.85
CA THR A 304 10.74 -1.83 11.98
C THR A 304 10.25 -0.62 11.17
N LEU A 305 8.96 -0.28 11.28
CA LEU A 305 8.38 0.86 10.59
C LEU A 305 9.02 2.18 11.06
N PRO A 306 9.21 3.14 10.15
CA PRO A 306 9.66 4.48 10.53
C PRO A 306 8.61 5.19 11.42
N SER A 307 9.01 6.29 12.06
CA SER A 307 8.05 7.20 12.70
C SER A 307 7.12 7.82 11.66
N THR A 308 5.92 8.25 12.06
CA THR A 308 4.95 8.89 11.15
C THR A 308 5.55 10.10 10.41
N PRO A 309 6.28 11.03 11.06
CA PRO A 309 6.93 12.13 10.34
C PRO A 309 8.00 11.66 9.35
N ALA A 310 8.79 10.63 9.69
CA ALA A 310 9.80 10.08 8.80
C ALA A 310 9.16 9.37 7.60
N PHE A 311 8.06 8.64 7.80
CA PHE A 311 7.28 8.04 6.73
C PHE A 311 6.78 9.08 5.73
N LEU A 312 6.14 10.16 6.22
CA LEU A 312 5.65 11.25 5.38
C LEU A 312 6.79 11.96 4.64
N LEU A 313 7.92 12.17 5.31
CA LEU A 313 9.13 12.75 4.69
C LEU A 313 9.69 11.85 3.57
N LEU A 314 9.79 10.53 3.80
CA LEU A 314 10.26 9.57 2.81
C LEU A 314 9.34 9.47 1.60
N LEU A 315 8.04 9.71 1.79
CA LEU A 315 7.08 9.84 0.71
C LEU A 315 7.23 11.15 -0.08
N GLY A 316 7.84 12.19 0.49
CA GLY A 316 7.80 13.53 -0.09
C GLY A 316 6.51 14.30 0.27
N GLU A 317 5.82 13.86 1.31
CA GLU A 317 4.55 14.39 1.82
C GLU A 317 4.76 15.08 3.18
N SER A 318 5.82 15.86 3.32
CA SER A 318 6.18 16.55 4.59
C SER A 318 5.62 17.96 4.73
N ASP A 319 4.91 18.47 3.72
CA ASP A 319 4.30 19.81 3.78
C ASP A 319 2.93 19.76 4.49
N THR A 320 2.39 20.92 4.87
CA THR A 320 1.08 21.00 5.54
C THR A 320 -0.10 20.58 4.66
N ALA A 321 0.12 20.34 3.36
CA ALA A 321 -0.91 19.94 2.41
C ALA A 321 -1.05 18.41 2.26
N TRP A 322 -0.19 17.62 2.93
CA TRP A 322 -0.23 16.16 2.84
C TRP A 322 -1.59 15.57 3.21
N GLN A 323 -2.29 16.14 4.19
CA GLN A 323 -3.60 15.65 4.63
C GLN A 323 -4.64 15.78 3.52
N GLN A 324 -4.67 16.91 2.82
CA GLN A 324 -5.58 17.12 1.70
C GLN A 324 -5.29 16.13 0.56
N ARG A 325 -4.01 15.90 0.25
CA ARG A 325 -3.61 14.93 -0.78
C ARG A 325 -3.92 13.49 -0.38
N ALA A 326 -3.72 13.13 0.88
CA ALA A 326 -4.11 11.84 1.43
C ALA A 326 -5.62 11.64 1.41
N GLN A 327 -6.42 12.66 1.75
CA GLN A 327 -7.88 12.61 1.65
C GLN A 327 -8.32 12.35 0.21
N ARG A 328 -7.76 13.09 -0.74
CA ARG A 328 -8.05 12.90 -2.17
C ARG A 328 -7.64 11.51 -2.64
N PHE A 329 -6.47 11.02 -2.25
CA PHE A 329 -6.01 9.67 -2.55
C PHE A 329 -6.97 8.60 -2.01
N VAL A 330 -7.39 8.70 -0.74
CA VAL A 330 -8.34 7.77 -0.13
C VAL A 330 -9.70 7.83 -0.84
N ALA A 331 -10.19 9.02 -1.16
CA ALA A 331 -11.45 9.23 -1.87
C ALA A 331 -11.41 8.66 -3.30
N ALA A 332 -10.29 8.83 -4.02
CA ALA A 332 -10.10 8.33 -5.37
C ALA A 332 -9.99 6.80 -5.43
N LEU A 333 -9.31 6.19 -4.44
CA LEU A 333 -9.06 4.76 -4.43
C LEU A 333 -10.27 3.93 -3.95
N SER A 334 -11.12 4.51 -3.10
CA SER A 334 -12.31 3.84 -2.56
C SER A 334 -13.27 3.28 -3.63
N PRO A 335 -13.72 4.06 -4.64
CA PRO A 335 -14.63 3.53 -5.67
C PRO A 335 -13.96 2.48 -6.57
N VAL A 336 -12.64 2.56 -6.79
CA VAL A 336 -11.91 1.54 -7.58
C VAL A 336 -11.92 0.20 -6.84
N ILE A 337 -11.61 0.19 -5.54
CA ILE A 337 -11.67 -1.03 -4.72
C ILE A 337 -13.09 -1.60 -4.70
N GLN A 338 -14.10 -0.75 -4.48
CA GLN A 338 -15.51 -1.17 -4.46
C GLN A 338 -15.96 -1.77 -5.80
N ALA A 339 -15.53 -1.20 -6.92
CA ALA A 339 -15.84 -1.71 -8.25
C ALA A 339 -15.23 -3.11 -8.46
N VAL A 340 -13.98 -3.32 -8.06
CA VAL A 340 -13.36 -4.65 -8.18
C VAL A 340 -13.99 -5.64 -7.20
N ASP A 341 -14.24 -5.26 -5.95
CA ASP A 341 -14.92 -6.12 -4.96
C ASP A 341 -16.31 -6.55 -5.46
N HIS A 342 -17.08 -5.61 -6.01
CA HIS A 342 -18.36 -5.90 -6.62
C HIS A 342 -18.22 -6.86 -7.81
N LEU A 343 -17.16 -6.74 -8.63
CA LEU A 343 -16.89 -7.70 -9.70
C LEU A 343 -16.69 -9.13 -9.14
N PHE A 344 -15.85 -9.31 -8.12
CA PHE A 344 -15.66 -10.62 -7.46
C PHE A 344 -16.96 -11.20 -6.89
N LEU A 345 -17.77 -10.37 -6.22
CA LEU A 345 -19.04 -10.78 -5.63
C LEU A 345 -20.08 -11.14 -6.70
N SER A 346 -20.18 -10.32 -7.76
CA SER A 346 -21.13 -10.54 -8.85
C SER A 346 -20.86 -11.81 -9.65
N GLN A 347 -19.60 -12.27 -9.68
CA GLN A 347 -19.23 -13.54 -10.31
C GLN A 347 -19.13 -14.71 -9.32
N GLY A 348 -19.64 -14.55 -8.08
CA GLY A 348 -19.75 -15.62 -7.09
C GLY A 348 -18.41 -16.12 -6.52
N LEU A 349 -17.31 -15.36 -6.65
CA LEU A 349 -15.99 -15.79 -6.20
C LEU A 349 -15.76 -15.55 -4.70
N GLY A 350 -16.45 -14.59 -4.10
CA GLY A 350 -16.17 -14.14 -2.74
C GLY A 350 -14.82 -13.42 -2.60
N LEU A 351 -14.56 -12.89 -1.40
CA LEU A 351 -13.41 -12.03 -1.11
C LEU A 351 -12.50 -12.57 0.01
N ASP A 352 -12.75 -13.76 0.54
CA ASP A 352 -12.19 -14.27 1.81
C ASP A 352 -11.15 -15.39 1.66
N TRP A 353 -10.57 -15.56 0.46
CA TRP A 353 -9.64 -16.67 0.14
C TRP A 353 -8.20 -16.26 -0.25
#